data_AF-A0A7L1Q4A6-F1
#
_entry.id   AF-A0A7L1Q4A6-F1
#
_cell.length_a   1.000
_cell.length_b   1.000
_cell.length_c   1.000
_cell.angle_alpha   90.00
_cell.angle_beta   90.00
_cell.angle_gamma   90.00
#
_symmetry.space_group_name_H-M   'P 1'
#
loop_
_entity.id
_entity.type
_entity.pdbx_description
1 polymer ?
#
loop_
_entity_poly.entity_id
_entity_poly.type
_entity_poly.pdbx_seq_one_letter_code
_entity_poly.pdbx_strand_id
1 'polypeptide(L)' 'AQLAATAPGRAQLRARGSYLVLRELHAREDDPEVLRACQKLIQVLIGDEPEAGMENLLEVTIPEELQRRLRQEDEEEE' A
#
# COMPACT_ATOMS: atom_id res chain seq x y z
N ALA A 1 8.59 10.49 -7.20
CA ALA A 1 8.32 9.99 -5.84
C ALA A 1 6.89 9.46 -5.79
N GLN A 2 6.69 8.22 -5.35
CA GLN A 2 5.34 7.69 -5.09
C GLN A 2 4.84 8.27 -3.76
N LEU A 3 3.66 8.90 -3.76
CA LEU A 3 3.17 9.66 -2.61
C LEU A 3 2.96 8.79 -1.36
N ALA A 4 2.41 7.58 -1.52
CA ALA A 4 2.14 6.67 -0.39
C ALA A 4 3.38 5.94 0.15
N ALA A 5 4.55 6.09 -0.50
CA ALA A 5 5.77 5.42 -0.07
C ALA A 5 6.33 6.03 1.22
N THR A 6 6.12 7.32 1.47
CA THR A 6 6.67 8.03 2.62
C THR A 6 5.61 8.27 3.70
N ALA A 7 6.04 8.27 4.96
CA ALA A 7 5.17 8.56 6.10
C ALA A 7 4.40 9.89 5.96
N PRO A 8 5.03 11.03 5.58
CA PRO A 8 4.30 12.28 5.40
C PRO A 8 3.26 12.21 4.28
N GLY A 9 3.54 11.45 3.21
CA GLY A 9 2.60 11.28 2.11
C GLY A 9 1.40 10.42 2.48
N ARG A 10 1.60 9.32 3.22
CA ARG A 10 0.49 8.53 3.80
C ARG A 10 -0.35 9.36 4.77
N ALA A 11 0.28 10.15 5.64
CA ALA A 11 -0.43 11.02 6.58
C ALA A 11 -1.33 12.03 5.83
N GLN A 12 -0.84 12.63 4.74
CA GLN A 12 -1.65 13.53 3.91
C GLN A 12 -2.82 12.82 3.24
N LEU A 13 -2.62 11.62 2.69
CA LEU A 13 -3.69 10.83 2.07
C LEU A 13 -4.78 10.44 3.07
N ARG A 14 -4.40 10.01 4.27
CA ARG A 14 -5.34 9.69 5.36
C ARG A 14 -6.12 10.93 5.79
N ALA A 15 -5.45 12.06 6.01
CA ALA A 15 -6.08 13.31 6.42
C ALA A 15 -7.09 13.85 5.39
N ARG A 16 -6.90 13.57 4.10
CA ARG A 16 -7.80 13.99 3.01
C ARG A 16 -8.95 13.01 2.75
N GLY A 17 -9.06 11.93 3.52
CA GLY A 17 -10.09 10.92 3.31
C GLY A 17 -9.91 10.10 2.02
N SER A 18 -8.70 10.03 1.47
CA SER A 18 -8.42 9.33 0.20
C SER A 18 -8.83 7.85 0.25
N TYR A 19 -8.76 7.20 1.41
CA TYR A 19 -9.23 5.84 1.62
C TYR A 19 -10.72 5.66 1.24
N LEU A 20 -11.59 6.61 1.59
CA LEU A 20 -13.03 6.49 1.31
C LEU A 20 -13.29 6.49 -0.21
N VAL A 21 -12.57 7.34 -0.94
CA VAL A 21 -12.67 7.44 -2.40
C VAL A 21 -12.14 6.16 -3.05
N LEU A 22 -10.97 5.66 -2.61
CA LEU A 22 -10.36 4.44 -3.15
C LEU A 22 -11.21 3.21 -2.89
N ARG A 23 -11.81 3.09 -1.70
CA ARG A 23 -12.71 1.99 -1.36
C ARG A 23 -13.94 1.96 -2.26
N GLU A 24 -14.51 3.13 -2.55
CA GLU A 24 -15.67 3.24 -3.41
C GLU A 24 -15.33 2.93 -4.88
N LEU A 25 -14.17 3.40 -5.35
CA LEU A 25 -13.66 3.05 -6.68
C LEU A 25 -13.45 1.53 -6.79
N HIS A 26 -12.74 0.94 -5.83
CA HIS A 26 -12.52 -0.51 -5.79
C HIS A 26 -13.83 -1.33 -5.79
N ALA A 27 -14.90 -0.82 -5.18
CA ALA A 27 -16.18 -1.53 -5.13
C ALA A 27 -16.97 -1.49 -6.45
N ARG A 28 -16.63 -0.58 -7.37
CA ARG A 28 -17.38 -0.34 -8.62
C ARG A 28 -16.57 -0.52 -9.89
N GLU A 29 -15.25 -0.67 -9.76
CA GLU A 29 -14.36 -0.84 -10.89
C GLU A 29 -14.35 -2.28 -11.38
N ASP A 30 -14.27 -2.45 -12.70
CA ASP A 30 -14.21 -3.76 -13.35
C ASP A 30 -12.81 -4.04 -13.94
N ASP A 31 -12.00 -2.99 -14.15
CA ASP A 31 -10.65 -3.15 -14.65
C ASP A 31 -9.74 -3.82 -13.60
N PRO A 32 -9.16 -5.00 -13.90
CA PRO A 32 -8.37 -5.76 -12.94
C PRO A 32 -7.07 -5.05 -12.54
N GLU A 33 -6.47 -4.26 -13.42
CA GLU A 33 -5.26 -3.51 -13.09
C GLU A 33 -5.57 -2.37 -12.12
N VAL A 34 -6.71 -1.68 -12.34
CA VAL A 34 -7.17 -0.62 -11.45
C VAL A 34 -7.57 -1.19 -10.09
N LEU A 35 -8.28 -2.32 -10.05
CA LEU A 35 -8.59 -3.02 -8.81
C LEU A 35 -7.34 -3.38 -8.02
N ARG A 36 -6.34 -3.99 -8.68
CA ARG A 36 -5.06 -4.36 -8.05
C ARG A 36 -4.31 -3.14 -7.52
N ALA A 37 -4.29 -2.04 -8.26
CA ALA A 37 -3.68 -0.79 -7.81
C ALA A 37 -4.43 -0.20 -6.59
N CYS A 38 -5.76 -0.22 -6.61
CA CYS A 38 -6.58 0.24 -5.50
C CYS A 38 -6.37 -0.61 -4.24
N GLN A 39 -6.36 -1.93 -4.38
CA GLN A 39 -6.12 -2.87 -3.27
C GLN A 39 -4.77 -2.59 -2.61
N LYS A 40 -3.69 -2.51 -3.38
CA LYS A 40 -2.34 -2.22 -2.87
C LYS A 40 -2.29 -0.88 -2.12
N LEU A 41 -2.89 0.17 -2.68
CA LEU A 41 -2.90 1.47 -2.02
C LEU A 41 -3.77 1.48 -0.76
N ILE A 42 -4.92 0.80 -0.79
CA ILE A 42 -5.80 0.64 0.39
C ILE A 42 -5.04 -0.07 1.52
N GLN A 43 -4.37 -1.19 1.23
CA GLN A 43 -3.57 -1.94 2.21
C GLN A 43 -2.53 -1.02 2.88
N VAL A 44 -1.80 -0.21 2.10
CA VAL A 44 -0.82 0.76 2.63
C VAL A 44 -1.48 1.83 3.52
N LEU A 45 -2.68 2.30 3.18
CA LEU A 45 -3.36 3.36 3.93
C LEU A 45 -4.02 2.87 5.23
N ILE A 46 -4.47 1.61 5.27
CA ILE A 46 -5.07 1.02 6.47
C ILE A 46 -4.06 0.35 7.40
N GLY A 47 -2.87 0.02 6.87
CA GLY A 47 -1.78 -0.55 7.66
C GLY A 47 -1.19 0.43 8.66
N ASP A 48 -0.58 -0.15 9.69
CA ASP A 48 0.15 0.59 10.72
C ASP A 48 1.38 1.30 10.13
N GLU A 49 1.78 2.39 10.77
CA GLU A 49 2.96 3.16 10.37
C GLU A 49 4.23 2.45 10.86
N PRO A 50 5.25 2.25 10.00
CA PRO A 50 6.49 1.56 10.38
C PRO A 50 7.32 2.37 11.38
N GLU A 51 8.32 1.73 12.01
CA GLU A 51 9.17 2.38 12.99
C GLU A 51 10.01 3.54 12.40
N ALA A 52 10.49 4.43 13.27
CA ALA A 52 11.37 5.52 12.89
C ALA A 52 12.64 4.99 12.19
N GLY A 53 13.00 5.57 11.05
CA GLY A 53 14.06 5.07 10.18
C GLY A 53 13.58 4.08 9.10
N MET A 54 12.29 3.73 9.08
CA MET A 54 11.65 2.93 8.03
C MET A 54 10.50 3.68 7.33
N GLU A 55 10.52 5.02 7.35
CA GLU A 55 9.39 5.82 6.88
C GLU A 55 9.14 5.72 5.38
N ASN A 56 10.19 5.44 4.59
CA ASN A 56 10.11 5.28 3.14
C ASN A 56 10.15 3.80 2.75
N LEU A 57 8.98 3.24 2.43
CA LEU A 57 8.82 1.81 2.11
C LEU A 57 9.63 1.34 0.89
N LEU A 58 10.11 2.27 0.06
CA LEU A 58 10.97 1.96 -1.10
C LEU A 58 12.46 1.84 -0.74
N GLU A 59 12.86 2.31 0.44
CA GLU A 59 14.25 2.36 0.90
C GLU A 59 14.52 1.39 2.08
N VAL A 60 13.48 0.73 2.60
CA VAL A 60 13.59 -0.22 3.71
C VAL A 60 14.26 -1.51 3.24
N THR A 61 15.24 -1.98 4.02
CA THR A 61 15.84 -3.31 3.81
C THR A 61 14.91 -4.38 4.38
N ILE A 62 14.38 -5.23 3.51
CA ILE A 62 13.49 -6.32 3.90
C ILE A 62 14.34 -7.57 4.22
N PRO A 63 14.23 -8.16 5.43
CA PRO A 63 14.86 -9.43 5.77
C PRO A 63 14.46 -10.57 4.80
N GLU A 64 15.37 -11.51 4.54
CA GLU A 64 15.13 -12.60 3.56
C GLU A 64 13.86 -13.41 3.82
N GLU A 65 13.58 -13.74 5.09
CA GLU A 65 12.38 -14.48 5.49
C GLU A 65 11.10 -13.72 5.11
N LEU A 66 11.08 -12.40 5.32
CA LEU A 66 9.95 -11.56 4.92
C LEU A 66 9.85 -11.43 3.39
N GLN A 67 10.98 -11.31 2.68
CA GLN A 67 10.99 -11.30 1.21
C GLN A 67 10.44 -12.59 0.60
N ARG A 68 10.63 -13.74 1.25
CA ARG A 68 10.05 -15.01 0.79
C ARG A 68 8.55 -15.04 1.00
N ARG A 69 8.08 -14.61 2.18
CA ARG A 69 6.64 -14.56 2.51
C ARG A 69 5.89 -13.60 1.59
N LEU A 70 6.40 -12.39 1.40
CA LEU A 70 5.79 -11.40 0.50
C LEU A 70 5.68 -11.91 -0.95
N ARG A 71 6.70 -12.62 -1.44
CA ARG A 71 6.65 -13.25 -2.77
C ARG A 71 5.59 -14.34 -2.88
N GLN A 72 5.43 -15.16 -1.85
CA GLN A 72 4.38 -16.17 -1.83
C GLN A 72 2.99 -15.53 -1.83
N GLU A 73 2.80 -14.48 -1.04
CA GLU A 73 1.54 -13.72 -1.01
C GLU A 73 1.24 -13.06 -2.38
N ASP A 74 2.25 -12.48 -3.04
CA ASP A 74 2.11 -11.94 -4.41
C ASP A 74 1.74 -13.04 -5.43
N GLU A 75 2.31 -14.25 -5.32
CA GLU A 75 2.01 -15.39 -6.20
C GLU A 75 0.60 -15.97 -5.96
N GLU A 76 0.07 -15.89 -4.74
CA GLU A 76 -1.30 -16.29 -4.41
C GLU A 76 -2.35 -15.28 -4.88
N GLU A 77 -1.97 -14.01 -5.06
CA GLU A 77 -2.85 -12.93 -5.55
C GLU A 77 -2.89 -12.77 -7.09
N GLU A 78 -2.04 -13.48 -7.87
CA GLU A 78 -2.04 -13.51 -9.36
C GLU A 78 -2.92 -14.61 -9.97
#